data_AF-A0A845Y916-F1
#
_entry.id   AF-A0A845Y916-F1
#
_cell.length_a   1.000
_cell.length_b   1.000
_cell.length_c   1.000
_cell.angle_alpha   90.00
_cell.angle_beta   90.00
_cell.angle_gamma   90.00
#
_symmetry.space_group_name_H-M   'P 1'
#
loop_
_entity.id
_entity.type
_entity.pdbx_description
1 polymer ?
#
loop_
_entity_poly.entity_id
_entity_poly.type
_entity_poly.pdbx_seq_one_letter_code
_entity_poly.pdbx_strand_id
1 'polypeptide(L)'
;MRDFVRDFRKRVAENDEIVALEPTNIPISGNLDAKTIKYLIDMYGFWGPLGIPEREMNSVLDYVVKVRCDLAHGNISFCDASNQILWSKLVDDKQKIVNYLEHMLNNIDDYINNKKYQI
;
A
#
# COMPACT_ATOMS: atom_id res chain seq x y z
N MET A 1 12.49 -14.42 -6.95
CA MET A 1 11.46 -15.36 -6.45
C MET A 1 11.94 -16.81 -6.44
N ARG A 2 12.31 -17.42 -7.60
CA ARG A 2 12.71 -18.85 -7.68
C ARG A 2 13.89 -19.23 -6.76
N ASP A 3 14.91 -18.39 -6.67
CA ASP A 3 16.07 -18.71 -5.81
C ASP A 3 15.75 -18.62 -4.32
N PHE A 4 14.91 -17.66 -3.90
CA PHE A 4 14.44 -17.53 -2.52
C PHE A 4 13.62 -18.75 -2.08
N VAL A 5 12.67 -19.19 -2.92
CA VAL A 5 11.82 -20.35 -2.60
C VAL A 5 12.64 -21.64 -2.49
N ARG A 6 13.64 -21.81 -3.37
CA ARG A 6 14.55 -22.96 -3.31
C ARG A 6 15.39 -22.93 -2.03
N ASP A 7 15.96 -21.78 -1.68
CA ASP A 7 16.80 -21.63 -0.51
C ASP A 7 16.01 -21.77 0.81
N PHE A 8 14.81 -21.19 0.85
CA PHE A 8 13.86 -21.36 1.96
C PHE A 8 13.46 -22.82 2.14
N ARG A 9 13.14 -23.53 1.06
CA ARG A 9 12.82 -24.96 1.10
C ARG A 9 13.98 -25.78 1.65
N LYS A 10 15.22 -25.45 1.24
CA LYS A 10 16.41 -26.12 1.74
C LYS A 10 16.56 -25.94 3.25
N ARG A 11 16.42 -24.70 3.72
CA ARG A 11 16.52 -24.36 5.14
C ARG A 11 15.46 -25.03 6.01
N VAL A 12 14.19 -24.99 5.57
CA VAL A 12 13.07 -25.54 6.35
C VAL A 12 12.99 -27.06 6.26
N ALA A 13 13.17 -27.64 5.07
CA ALA A 13 12.92 -29.07 4.85
C ALA A 13 14.16 -29.95 5.06
N GLU A 14 15.37 -29.42 4.90
CA GLU A 14 16.61 -30.21 5.02
C GLU A 14 17.35 -29.93 6.33
N ASN A 15 17.25 -28.71 6.88
CA ASN A 15 18.00 -28.32 8.08
C ASN A 15 17.14 -28.17 9.35
N ASP A 16 15.84 -28.48 9.27
CA ASP A 16 14.87 -28.35 10.39
C ASP A 16 14.89 -26.95 11.05
N GLU A 17 15.23 -25.93 10.26
CA GLU A 17 15.38 -24.57 10.75
C GLU A 17 14.00 -23.94 10.99
N ILE A 18 13.73 -23.49 12.22
CA ILE A 18 12.50 -22.75 12.53
C ILE A 18 12.59 -21.37 11.88
N VAL A 19 11.93 -21.20 10.74
CA VAL A 19 11.85 -19.90 10.08
C VAL A 19 10.66 -19.13 10.61
N ALA A 20 10.93 -18.17 11.49
CA ALA A 20 9.95 -17.19 11.92
C ALA A 20 9.65 -16.22 10.76
N LEU A 21 8.39 -16.17 10.33
CA LEU A 21 7.92 -15.15 9.40
C LEU A 21 7.67 -13.88 10.20
N GLU A 22 8.68 -13.01 10.27
CA GLU A 22 8.60 -11.72 10.93
C GLU A 22 7.82 -10.72 10.03
N PRO A 23 6.70 -10.14 10.50
CA PRO A 23 5.93 -9.12 9.76
C PRO A 23 6.71 -7.82 9.53
N THR A 24 7.86 -7.65 10.18
CA THR A 24 8.69 -6.43 10.17
C THR A 24 9.40 -6.17 8.83
N ASN A 25 9.32 -7.09 7.86
CA ASN A 25 9.96 -6.93 6.56
C ASN A 25 9.10 -6.24 5.48
N ILE A 26 7.97 -5.62 5.84
CA ILE A 26 7.25 -4.79 4.86
C ILE A 26 8.09 -3.52 4.63
N PRO A 27 8.60 -3.28 3.41
CA PRO A 27 9.54 -2.20 3.11
C PRO A 27 8.86 -0.83 3.03
N ILE A 28 8.06 -0.47 4.02
CA ILE A 28 7.43 0.85 4.15
C ILE A 28 8.33 1.69 5.05
N SER A 29 9.18 2.54 4.45
CA SER A 29 9.91 3.58 5.17
C SER A 29 9.30 4.94 4.85
N GLY A 30 8.64 5.56 5.84
CA GLY A 30 8.07 6.91 5.68
C GLY A 30 6.61 6.91 5.20
N ASN A 31 6.30 7.75 4.21
CA ASN A 31 4.93 7.94 3.72
C ASN A 31 4.48 6.78 2.84
N LEU A 32 3.26 6.27 3.08
CA LEU A 32 2.61 5.34 2.18
C LEU A 32 2.04 6.12 0.98
N ASP A 33 2.82 6.20 -0.10
CA ASP A 33 2.42 6.81 -1.36
C ASP A 33 2.00 5.76 -2.40
N ALA A 34 1.48 6.23 -3.53
CA ALA A 34 1.04 5.35 -4.62
C ALA A 34 2.16 4.45 -5.16
N LYS A 35 3.40 4.94 -5.19
CA LYS A 35 4.55 4.18 -5.67
C LYS A 35 4.88 3.02 -4.74
N THR A 36 4.86 3.27 -3.44
CA THR A 36 5.09 2.27 -2.40
C THR A 36 4.01 1.21 -2.45
N ILE A 37 2.76 1.61 -2.60
CA ILE A 37 1.64 0.67 -2.74
C ILE A 37 1.80 -0.21 -3.98
N LYS A 38 2.09 0.39 -5.14
CA LYS A 38 2.35 -0.36 -6.38
C LYS A 38 3.50 -1.35 -6.20
N TYR A 39 4.60 -0.91 -5.61
CA TYR A 39 5.75 -1.77 -5.33
C TYR A 39 5.38 -2.98 -4.45
N LEU A 40 4.54 -2.78 -3.43
CA LEU A 40 4.05 -3.88 -2.58
C LEU A 40 3.16 -4.85 -3.37
N ILE A 41 2.24 -4.34 -4.20
CA ILE A 41 1.40 -5.18 -5.07
C ILE A 41 2.29 -6.00 -6.01
N ASP A 42 3.26 -5.37 -6.66
CA ASP A 42 4.18 -6.01 -7.59
C ASP A 42 5.06 -7.07 -6.91
N MET A 43 5.51 -6.79 -5.67
CA MET A 43 6.35 -7.70 -4.88
C MET A 43 5.60 -8.95 -4.44
N TYR A 44 4.39 -8.80 -3.92
CA TYR A 44 3.63 -9.89 -3.31
C TYR A 44 2.65 -10.55 -4.28
N GLY A 45 2.30 -9.90 -5.39
CA GLY A 45 1.51 -10.48 -6.48
C GLY A 45 0.00 -10.52 -6.26
N PHE A 46 -0.56 -9.75 -5.32
CA PHE A 46 -2.00 -9.67 -5.04
C PHE A 46 -2.74 -8.71 -6.01
N TRP A 47 -2.74 -9.04 -7.30
CA TRP A 47 -3.34 -8.19 -8.32
C TRP A 47 -4.87 -8.20 -8.30
N GLY A 48 -5.47 -7.04 -8.56
CA GLY A 48 -6.92 -6.92 -8.73
C GLY A 48 -7.36 -5.47 -8.97
N PRO A 49 -8.64 -5.26 -9.34
CA PRO A 49 -9.20 -3.92 -9.44
C PRO A 49 -9.24 -3.26 -8.06
N LEU A 50 -8.93 -1.96 -8.00
CA LEU A 50 -8.87 -1.19 -6.75
C LEU A 50 -10.02 -0.18 -6.61
N GLY A 51 -11.10 -0.38 -7.38
CA GLY A 51 -12.32 0.43 -7.35
C GLY A 51 -12.23 1.82 -8.01
N ILE A 52 -11.02 2.27 -8.35
CA ILE A 52 -10.77 3.59 -8.94
C ILE A 52 -9.56 3.51 -9.89
N PRO A 53 -9.54 4.30 -10.99
CA PRO A 53 -8.41 4.30 -11.91
C PRO A 53 -7.08 4.67 -11.22
N GLU A 54 -6.00 3.95 -11.55
CA GLU A 54 -4.67 4.14 -10.94
C GLU A 54 -4.20 5.60 -11.05
N ARG A 55 -4.34 6.22 -12.23
CA ARG A 55 -3.94 7.63 -12.44
C ARG A 55 -4.68 8.59 -11.50
N GLU A 56 -5.96 8.34 -11.25
CA GLU A 56 -6.77 9.17 -10.35
C GLU A 56 -6.32 8.99 -8.91
N MET A 57 -6.18 7.74 -8.44
CA MET A 57 -5.73 7.46 -7.08
C MET A 57 -4.33 8.00 -6.81
N ASN A 58 -3.40 7.87 -7.76
CA ASN A 58 -2.06 8.42 -7.63
C ASN A 58 -2.12 9.93 -7.40
N SER A 59 -2.97 10.64 -8.15
CA SER A 59 -3.17 12.09 -7.98
C SER A 59 -3.75 12.44 -6.62
N VAL A 60 -4.70 11.64 -6.11
CA VAL A 60 -5.31 11.84 -4.77
C VAL A 60 -4.27 11.60 -3.67
N LEU A 61 -3.54 10.49 -3.69
CA LEU A 61 -2.54 10.15 -2.69
C LEU A 61 -1.40 11.16 -2.67
N ASP A 62 -0.85 11.51 -3.83
CA ASP A 62 0.25 12.48 -3.93
C ASP A 62 -0.18 13.85 -3.37
N TYR A 63 -1.40 14.28 -3.68
CA TYR A 63 -1.95 15.52 -3.16
C TYR A 63 -2.11 15.50 -1.63
N VAL A 64 -2.74 14.47 -1.08
CA VAL A 64 -2.97 14.35 0.37
C VAL A 64 -1.66 14.23 1.14
N VAL A 65 -0.71 13.42 0.64
CA VAL A 65 0.62 13.28 1.24
C VAL A 65 1.36 14.61 1.24
N LYS A 66 1.34 15.34 0.12
CA LYS A 66 1.96 16.66 0.02
C LYS A 66 1.39 17.64 1.05
N VAL A 67 0.07 17.83 1.06
CA VAL A 67 -0.60 18.77 1.99
C VAL A 67 -0.30 18.41 3.45
N ARG A 68 -0.35 17.13 3.81
CA ARG A 68 -0.02 16.66 5.16
C ARG A 68 1.43 16.97 5.53
N CYS A 69 2.37 16.72 4.62
CA CYS A 69 3.78 17.00 4.85
C CYS A 69 4.05 18.50 4.97
N ASP A 70 3.44 19.32 4.10
CA ASP A 70 3.59 20.77 4.16
C ASP A 70 3.05 21.34 5.47
N LEU A 71 1.92 20.84 5.96
CA LEU A 71 1.37 21.20 7.28
C LEU A 71 2.30 20.76 8.42
N ALA A 72 2.79 19.52 8.40
CA ALA A 72 3.64 18.97 9.46
C ALA A 72 4.99 19.67 9.57
N HIS A 73 5.57 20.07 8.44
CA HIS A 73 6.83 20.82 8.39
C HIS A 73 6.65 22.32 8.61
N GLY A 74 5.41 22.83 8.64
CA GLY A 74 5.11 24.26 8.75
C GLY A 74 5.37 25.05 7.46
N ASN A 75 5.46 24.39 6.31
CA ASN A 75 5.57 25.04 5.00
C ASN A 75 4.30 25.82 4.63
N ILE A 76 3.14 25.34 5.12
CA ILE A 76 1.85 26.03 5.01
C ILE A 76 1.17 26.02 6.38
N SER A 77 0.43 27.09 6.70
CA SER A 77 -0.41 27.11 7.90
C SER A 77 -1.72 26.34 7.68
N PHE A 78 -2.38 25.97 8.79
CA PHE A 78 -3.71 25.37 8.72
C PHE A 78 -4.72 26.31 8.03
N CYS A 79 -4.64 27.63 8.29
CA CYS A 79 -5.50 28.63 7.66
C CYS A 79 -5.27 28.69 6.14
N ASP A 80 -4.02 28.63 5.68
CA ASP A 80 -3.70 28.64 4.25
C ASP A 80 -4.28 27.40 3.57
N ALA A 81 -4.12 26.23 4.19
CA ALA A 81 -4.67 24.99 3.68
C ALA A 81 -6.21 25.03 3.66
N SER A 82 -6.87 25.48 4.74
CA SER A 82 -8.34 25.53 4.79
C SER A 82 -8.95 26.48 3.76
N ASN A 83 -8.23 27.54 3.36
CA ASN A 83 -8.68 28.49 2.35
C ASN A 83 -8.51 27.97 0.91
N GLN A 84 -7.54 27.09 0.68
CA GLN A 84 -7.22 26.55 -0.65
C GLN A 84 -7.97 25.25 -0.96
N ILE A 85 -8.37 24.51 0.07
CA ILE A 85 -8.95 23.18 -0.09
C ILE A 85 -10.45 23.23 0.18
N LEU A 86 -11.24 22.89 -0.84
CA LEU A 86 -12.69 22.80 -0.71
C LEU A 86 -13.07 21.60 0.19
N TRP A 87 -13.98 21.83 1.14
CA TRP A 87 -14.46 20.78 2.05
C TRP A 87 -14.99 19.54 1.31
N SER A 88 -15.76 19.72 0.24
CA SER A 88 -16.29 18.61 -0.56
C SER A 88 -15.18 17.78 -1.20
N LYS A 89 -14.07 18.40 -1.60
CA LYS A 89 -12.89 17.70 -2.11
C LYS A 89 -12.23 16.84 -1.03
N LEU A 90 -12.11 17.35 0.21
CA LEU A 90 -11.57 16.55 1.32
C LEU A 90 -12.43 15.31 1.61
N VAL A 91 -13.75 15.48 1.58
CA VAL A 91 -14.69 14.36 1.78
C VAL A 91 -14.57 13.33 0.65
N ASP A 92 -14.51 13.79 -0.60
CA ASP A 92 -14.34 12.94 -1.77
C ASP A 92 -13.00 12.19 -1.76
N ASP A 93 -11.89 12.90 -1.54
CA ASP A 93 -10.54 12.31 -1.46
C ASP A 93 -10.48 11.26 -0.33
N LYS A 94 -11.06 11.55 0.85
CA LYS A 94 -11.17 10.58 1.95
C LYS A 94 -11.89 9.32 1.49
N GLN A 95 -13.07 9.45 0.87
CA GLN A 95 -13.87 8.30 0.48
C GLN A 95 -13.15 7.46 -0.58
N LYS A 96 -12.48 8.10 -1.54
CA LYS A 96 -11.67 7.41 -2.55
C LYS A 96 -10.56 6.60 -1.90
N ILE A 97 -9.81 7.19 -0.96
CA ILE A 97 -8.73 6.50 -0.24
C ILE A 97 -9.26 5.29 0.55
N VAL A 98 -10.36 5.46 1.29
CA VAL A 98 -10.96 4.35 2.06
C VAL A 98 -11.37 3.20 1.14
N ASN A 99 -12.14 3.49 0.08
CA ASN A 99 -12.58 2.48 -0.88
C ASN A 99 -11.38 1.74 -1.50
N TYR A 100 -10.34 2.48 -1.86
CA TYR A 100 -9.13 1.93 -2.45
C TYR A 100 -8.42 0.94 -1.52
N LEU A 101 -8.28 1.28 -0.24
CA LEU A 101 -7.70 0.40 0.77
C LEU A 101 -8.59 -0.82 1.02
N GLU A 102 -9.91 -0.67 1.06
CA GLU A 102 -10.84 -1.80 1.20
C GLU A 102 -10.74 -2.76 0.01
N HIS A 103 -10.72 -2.26 -1.22
CA HIS A 103 -10.52 -3.10 -2.40
C HIS A 103 -9.15 -3.81 -2.38
N MET A 104 -8.10 -3.15 -1.90
CA MET A 104 -6.79 -3.76 -1.76
C MET A 104 -6.81 -4.91 -0.75
N LEU A 105 -7.42 -4.71 0.42
CA LEU A 105 -7.58 -5.75 1.44
C LEU A 105 -8.36 -6.94 0.87
N ASN A 106 -9.45 -6.68 0.15
CA ASN A 106 -10.23 -7.74 -0.51
C ASN A 106 -9.41 -8.52 -1.54
N ASN A 107 -8.54 -7.84 -2.32
CA ASN A 107 -7.66 -8.52 -3.27
C ASN A 107 -6.60 -9.39 -2.56
N ILE A 108 -6.07 -8.93 -1.42
CA ILE A 108 -5.15 -9.71 -0.58
C ILE A 108 -5.86 -10.94 -0.01
N ASP A 109 -7.05 -10.76 0.57
CA ASP A 109 -7.85 -11.84 1.13
C ASP A 109 -8.22 -12.87 0.06
N ASP A 110 -8.66 -12.42 -1.11
CA ASP A 110 -8.96 -13.29 -2.25
C ASP A 110 -7.72 -14.06 -2.73
N TYR A 111 -6.55 -13.41 -2.77
CA TYR A 111 -5.28 -14.03 -3.14
C TYR A 111 -4.89 -15.16 -2.16
N ILE A 112 -5.02 -14.90 -0.85
CA ILE A 112 -4.70 -15.86 0.20
C ILE A 112 -5.72 -17.00 0.22
N ASN A 113 -7.02 -16.69 0.26
CA ASN A 113 -8.10 -17.67 0.41
C ASN A 113 -8.17 -18.64 -0.76
N ASN A 114 -7.89 -18.17 -1.98
CA ASN A 114 -7.84 -19.02 -3.17
C ASN A 114 -6.47 -19.65 -3.42
N LYS A 115 -5.53 -19.54 -2.47
CA LYS A 115 -4.19 -20.12 -2.56
C LYS A 115 -3.45 -19.74 -3.84
N LYS A 116 -3.66 -18.52 -4.35
CA LYS A 116 -3.07 -18.03 -5.62
C LYS A 116 -1.54 -17.86 -5.54
N TYR A 117 -0.95 -18.09 -4.37
CA TYR A 117 0.50 -18.22 -4.16
C TYR A 117 1.06 -19.60 -4.49
N GLN A 118 0.23 -20.62 -4.75
CA GLN A 118 0.66 -22.00 -5.02
C GLN A 118 0.99 -22.29 -6.50
N ILE A 119 1.31 -21.26 -7.29
CA ILE A 119 1.61 -21.39 -8.73
C ILE A 119 2.93 -22.14 -8.95
#